data_AF-A0A380TFX7-F1
#
_entry.id   AF-A0A380TFX7-F1
#
_cell.length_a   1.000
_cell.length_b   1.000
_cell.length_c   1.000
_cell.angle_alpha   90.00
_cell.angle_beta   90.00
_cell.angle_gamma   90.00
#
_symmetry.space_group_name_H-M   'P 1'
#
loop_
_entity.id
_entity.type
_entity.pdbx_description
1 polymer ?
#
loop_
_entity_poly.entity_id
_entity_poly.type
_entity_poly.pdbx_seq_one_letter_code
_entity_poly.pdbx_strand_id
1 'polypeptide(L)'
;MHALDLHFTHQSKASLTFRAPDSSLRTAFWASLILLAGAAPMQAVLPSAPTQAAVMRMFDAWRAPVPPRHLLANIYYVGASGVSSFLITTPEGHILLDTGFDDTVPIIREGVTQLGFKLTDIKIIISSHAHIDHVGGHALMQKLTGARIYASAGDARLLASGGTDDFIPFPRETIVYAPVTVDHVVADGEHVTLGNVTLTAHLTPGHTRGATTWTMDAVVDGALRRIVFFSSTTINAGTRLLHNPLYPEIVREFETTLTRLKALPCDIFFAPHGGQFGMAEKIARLDRDETPNPFIDPDGWRNLVTRAERTFRDQLAAERAAERNSGPDR
;
A
#
# COMPACT_ATOMS: atom_id res chain seq x y z
N MET A 1 -53.40 -33.72 -32.99
CA MET A 1 -52.49 -33.90 -31.84
C MET A 1 -52.79 -32.78 -30.85
N HIS A 2 -53.30 -33.17 -29.68
CA HIS A 2 -53.61 -32.35 -28.49
C HIS A 2 -52.38 -31.53 -28.05
N ALA A 3 -52.44 -30.22 -27.76
CA ALA A 3 -53.16 -29.44 -26.74
C ALA A 3 -52.38 -29.25 -25.43
N LEU A 4 -52.43 -27.98 -24.97
CA LEU A 4 -52.43 -27.48 -23.58
C LEU A 4 -51.10 -27.09 -22.90
N ASP A 5 -50.99 -25.76 -22.73
CA ASP A 5 -50.50 -25.06 -21.53
C ASP A 5 -51.05 -25.66 -20.23
N LEU A 6 -50.25 -25.64 -19.16
CA LEU A 6 -50.71 -25.59 -17.77
C LEU A 6 -49.61 -25.05 -16.83
N HIS A 7 -49.97 -24.00 -16.10
CA HIS A 7 -49.32 -23.53 -14.87
C HIS A 7 -49.26 -24.64 -13.81
N PHE A 8 -48.23 -24.63 -12.95
CA PHE A 8 -48.36 -25.12 -11.58
C PHE A 8 -47.55 -24.30 -10.56
N THR A 9 -48.16 -24.26 -9.38
CA THR A 9 -48.01 -23.37 -8.24
C THR A 9 -47.29 -24.04 -7.05
N HIS A 10 -46.94 -23.20 -6.07
CA HIS A 10 -46.82 -23.48 -4.63
C HIS A 10 -45.77 -24.48 -4.11
N GLN A 11 -44.76 -23.94 -3.41
CA GLN A 11 -44.07 -24.63 -2.32
C GLN A 11 -44.89 -24.53 -1.02
N SER A 12 -45.10 -25.69 -0.39
CA SER A 12 -45.76 -25.86 0.90
C SER A 12 -44.77 -25.76 2.06
N LYS A 13 -45.23 -25.12 3.15
CA LYS A 13 -44.58 -25.08 4.46
C LYS A 13 -44.68 -26.45 5.13
N ALA A 14 -43.57 -26.95 5.68
CA ALA A 14 -43.57 -28.02 6.67
C ALA A 14 -43.16 -27.45 8.04
N SER A 15 -44.12 -27.38 8.95
CA SER A 15 -43.95 -27.07 10.37
C SER A 15 -43.61 -28.36 11.13
N LEU A 16 -42.44 -28.40 11.80
CA LEU A 16 -42.14 -29.44 12.79
C LEU A 16 -42.51 -28.94 14.19
N THR A 17 -43.50 -29.56 14.80
CA THR A 17 -43.84 -29.44 16.22
C THR A 17 -42.86 -30.26 17.06
N PHE A 18 -42.17 -29.62 18.00
CA PHE A 18 -41.36 -30.28 19.03
C PHE A 18 -42.25 -30.75 20.18
N ARG A 19 -42.13 -32.03 20.54
CA ARG A 19 -42.76 -32.65 21.70
C ARG A 19 -41.70 -32.76 22.81
N ALA A 20 -41.94 -32.12 23.94
CA ALA A 20 -41.12 -32.24 25.14
C ALA A 20 -41.36 -33.58 25.85
N PRO A 21 -40.36 -34.12 26.57
CA PRO A 21 -40.61 -34.97 27.71
C PRO A 21 -40.00 -34.43 29.00
N ASP A 22 -40.59 -34.93 30.08
CA ASP A 22 -40.61 -34.45 31.45
C ASP A 22 -39.28 -34.42 32.20
N SER A 23 -39.31 -33.54 33.19
CA SER A 23 -38.42 -33.39 34.33
C SER A 23 -38.26 -34.66 35.17
N SER A 24 -37.01 -35.02 35.49
CA SER A 24 -36.71 -35.61 36.79
C SER A 24 -35.32 -35.17 37.29
N LEU A 25 -35.34 -34.62 38.50
CA LEU A 25 -34.23 -34.07 39.26
C LEU A 25 -33.23 -35.16 39.66
N ARG A 26 -31.94 -34.94 39.39
CA ARG A 26 -30.83 -35.46 40.21
C ARG A 26 -29.71 -34.44 40.30
N THR A 27 -29.61 -33.84 41.48
CA THR A 27 -28.48 -33.05 41.96
C THR A 27 -27.21 -33.89 42.00
N ALA A 28 -26.17 -33.47 41.28
CA ALA A 28 -24.80 -33.96 41.46
C ALA A 28 -23.85 -32.76 41.47
N PHE A 29 -23.29 -32.47 42.64
CA PHE A 29 -22.18 -31.55 42.83
C PHE A 29 -20.95 -32.11 42.09
N TRP A 30 -20.47 -31.39 41.09
CA TRP A 30 -19.11 -31.56 40.55
C TRP A 30 -18.33 -30.28 40.84
N ALA A 31 -17.36 -30.39 41.75
CA ALA A 31 -16.34 -29.39 41.94
C ALA A 31 -15.46 -29.33 40.68
N SER A 32 -15.59 -28.28 39.89
CA SER A 32 -14.67 -28.03 38.78
C SER A 32 -13.32 -27.55 39.35
N LEU A 33 -12.35 -28.44 39.32
CA LEU A 33 -10.94 -28.13 39.49
C LEU A 33 -10.52 -27.21 38.33
N ILE A 34 -10.33 -25.92 38.60
CA ILE A 34 -9.72 -24.99 37.63
C ILE A 34 -8.25 -25.39 37.50
N LEU A 35 -7.91 -26.18 36.47
CA LEU A 35 -6.55 -26.22 35.98
C LEU A 35 -6.25 -24.83 35.39
N LEU A 36 -5.48 -24.02 36.12
CA LEU A 36 -4.70 -22.95 35.51
C LEU A 36 -3.69 -23.64 34.57
N ALA A 37 -4.07 -23.82 33.31
CA ALA A 37 -3.08 -24.01 32.26
C ALA A 37 -2.29 -22.69 32.19
N GLY A 38 -1.10 -22.68 32.81
CA GLY A 38 -0.15 -21.60 32.63
C GLY A 38 0.11 -21.44 31.15
N ALA A 39 -0.34 -20.33 30.56
CA ALA A 39 0.07 -19.95 29.22
C ALA A 39 1.59 -19.80 29.26
N ALA A 40 2.30 -20.73 28.61
CA ALA A 40 3.73 -20.57 28.40
C ALA A 40 3.95 -19.20 27.74
N PRO A 41 4.89 -18.37 28.23
CA PRO A 41 5.14 -17.09 27.63
C PRO A 41 5.54 -17.33 26.18
N MET A 42 4.71 -16.83 25.26
CA MET A 42 5.00 -16.83 23.83
C MET A 42 6.31 -16.07 23.67
N GLN A 43 7.40 -16.80 23.42
CA GLN A 43 8.70 -16.16 23.18
C GLN A 43 8.53 -15.25 21.98
N ALA A 44 8.77 -13.96 22.19
CA ALA A 44 8.77 -12.99 21.11
C ALA A 44 9.88 -13.37 20.14
N VAL A 45 9.52 -14.01 19.03
CA VAL A 45 10.45 -14.26 17.92
C VAL A 45 10.79 -12.90 17.35
N LEU A 46 12.03 -12.46 17.52
CA LEU A 46 12.53 -11.25 16.87
C LEU A 46 12.34 -11.42 15.35
N PRO A 47 11.90 -10.38 14.62
CA PRO A 47 11.71 -10.48 13.19
C PRO A 47 13.05 -10.81 12.53
N SER A 48 13.10 -11.91 11.78
CA SER A 48 14.28 -12.31 11.00
C SER A 48 14.23 -11.71 9.60
N ALA A 49 15.39 -11.30 9.09
CA ALA A 49 15.55 -10.92 7.68
C ALA A 49 15.11 -12.06 6.73
N PRO A 50 14.47 -11.75 5.60
CA PRO A 50 14.10 -12.77 4.62
C PRO A 50 15.33 -13.30 3.86
N THR A 51 15.22 -14.52 3.35
CA THR A 51 16.23 -15.08 2.43
C THR A 51 16.10 -14.45 1.04
N GLN A 52 17.19 -14.48 0.25
CA GLN A 52 17.18 -14.00 -1.13
C GLN A 52 16.07 -14.64 -1.95
N ALA A 53 15.91 -15.97 -1.86
CA ALA A 53 14.86 -16.69 -2.56
C ALA A 53 13.44 -16.27 -2.14
N ALA A 54 13.23 -15.88 -0.88
CA ALA A 54 11.94 -15.39 -0.42
C ALA A 54 11.63 -14.00 -1.00
N VAL A 55 12.61 -13.09 -1.01
CA VAL A 55 12.48 -11.75 -1.60
C VAL A 55 12.21 -11.85 -3.11
N MET A 56 12.97 -12.68 -3.84
CA MET A 56 12.77 -12.82 -5.28
C MET A 56 11.38 -13.37 -5.63
N ARG A 57 10.90 -14.40 -4.92
CA ARG A 57 9.52 -14.91 -5.14
C ARG A 57 8.46 -13.84 -4.90
N MET A 58 8.66 -12.99 -3.90
CA MET A 58 7.76 -11.88 -3.61
C MET A 58 7.76 -10.85 -4.75
N PHE A 59 8.94 -10.46 -5.24
CA PHE A 59 9.07 -9.53 -6.36
C PHE A 59 8.50 -10.09 -7.67
N ASP A 60 8.74 -11.36 -7.98
CA ASP A 60 8.20 -12.01 -9.17
C ASP A 60 6.67 -11.98 -9.19
N ALA A 61 6.03 -12.14 -8.03
CA ALA A 61 4.57 -12.10 -7.91
C ALA A 61 3.96 -10.71 -8.20
N TRP A 62 4.77 -9.65 -8.20
CA TRP A 62 4.30 -8.27 -8.36
C TRP A 62 4.43 -7.70 -9.77
N ARG A 63 5.21 -8.37 -10.64
CA ARG A 63 5.64 -7.84 -11.94
C ARG A 63 4.75 -8.23 -13.11
N ALA A 64 3.67 -8.98 -12.88
CA ALA A 64 2.79 -9.40 -13.95
C ALA A 64 2.06 -8.19 -14.57
N PRO A 65 1.93 -8.11 -15.91
CA PRO A 65 1.20 -7.02 -16.54
C PRO A 65 -0.29 -7.09 -16.20
N VAL A 66 -0.91 -5.93 -16.06
CA VAL A 66 -2.37 -5.78 -15.98
C VAL A 66 -2.82 -4.74 -17.00
N PRO A 67 -4.06 -4.81 -17.52
CA PRO A 67 -4.55 -3.79 -18.45
C PRO A 67 -4.49 -2.40 -17.83
N PRO A 68 -4.00 -1.37 -18.56
CA PRO A 68 -4.06 0.00 -18.08
C PRO A 68 -5.52 0.43 -17.94
N ARG A 69 -5.79 1.32 -16.98
CA ARG A 69 -7.17 1.74 -16.67
C ARG A 69 -7.24 3.24 -16.42
N HIS A 70 -8.23 3.90 -17.02
CA HIS A 70 -8.68 5.20 -16.51
C HIS A 70 -9.44 4.96 -15.21
N LEU A 71 -9.01 5.58 -14.12
CA LEU A 71 -9.60 5.34 -12.79
C LEU A 71 -10.69 6.37 -12.48
N LEU A 72 -10.33 7.65 -12.61
CA LEU A 72 -11.16 8.81 -12.31
C LEU A 72 -10.45 10.08 -12.74
N ALA A 73 -11.21 11.16 -12.97
CA ALA A 73 -10.68 12.47 -13.35
C ALA A 73 -9.58 12.34 -14.43
N ASN A 74 -8.37 12.77 -14.14
CA ASN A 74 -7.18 12.71 -14.99
C ASN A 74 -6.13 11.70 -14.48
N ILE A 75 -6.55 10.68 -13.73
CA ILE A 75 -5.68 9.67 -13.11
C ILE A 75 -5.89 8.32 -13.79
N TYR A 76 -4.77 7.71 -14.18
CA TYR A 76 -4.73 6.43 -14.87
C TYR A 76 -3.79 5.47 -14.16
N TYR A 77 -4.19 4.20 -14.08
CA TYR A 77 -3.32 3.11 -13.66
C TYR A 77 -2.51 2.59 -14.84
N VAL A 78 -1.19 2.56 -14.70
CA VAL A 78 -0.24 2.04 -15.69
C VAL A 78 0.77 1.07 -15.08
N GLY A 79 0.60 0.70 -13.80
CA GLY A 79 1.48 -0.21 -13.07
C GLY A 79 1.30 -1.69 -13.41
N ALA A 80 1.95 -2.54 -12.62
CA ALA A 80 1.88 -3.99 -12.71
C ALA A 80 0.86 -4.56 -11.70
N SER A 81 0.79 -5.89 -11.57
CA SER A 81 -0.18 -6.58 -10.71
C SER A 81 -0.03 -6.28 -9.22
N GLY A 82 1.22 -6.18 -8.73
CA GLY A 82 1.53 -6.01 -7.32
C GLY A 82 2.17 -4.67 -6.96
N VAL A 83 2.72 -3.96 -7.95
CA VAL A 83 3.33 -2.63 -7.78
C VAL A 83 2.61 -1.60 -8.64
N SER A 84 2.17 -0.53 -8.00
CA SER A 84 1.37 0.51 -8.62
C SER A 84 2.25 1.56 -9.28
N SER A 85 1.74 2.08 -10.39
CA SER A 85 2.26 3.25 -11.08
C SER A 85 1.08 4.02 -11.64
N PHE A 86 1.08 5.33 -11.43
CA PHE A 86 -0.04 6.20 -11.81
C PHE A 86 0.43 7.27 -12.77
N LEU A 87 -0.28 7.42 -13.89
CA LEU A 87 -0.12 8.54 -14.80
C LEU A 87 -1.19 9.59 -14.47
N ILE A 88 -0.76 10.81 -14.20
CA ILE A 88 -1.61 11.97 -13.91
C ILE A 88 -1.45 12.95 -15.06
N THR A 89 -2.51 13.14 -15.85
CA THR A 89 -2.43 13.85 -17.13
C THR A 89 -2.86 15.30 -17.03
N THR A 90 -2.21 16.17 -17.81
CA THR A 90 -2.46 17.60 -17.91
C THR A 90 -2.27 18.03 -19.37
N PRO A 91 -2.86 19.14 -19.82
CA PRO A 91 -2.61 19.67 -21.17
C PRO A 91 -1.13 20.00 -21.45
N GLU A 92 -0.34 20.31 -20.43
CA GLU A 92 1.07 20.72 -20.50
C GLU A 92 2.06 19.54 -20.36
N GLY A 93 1.54 18.32 -20.26
CA GLY A 93 2.32 17.10 -20.04
C GLY A 93 1.80 16.27 -18.88
N HIS A 94 2.55 15.26 -18.46
CA HIS A 94 2.08 14.29 -17.47
C HIS A 94 3.07 14.15 -16.32
N ILE A 95 2.52 13.78 -15.16
CA ILE A 95 3.28 13.38 -13.98
C ILE A 95 3.12 11.86 -13.83
N LEU A 96 4.24 11.15 -13.67
CA LEU A 96 4.25 9.73 -13.38
C LEU A 96 4.62 9.51 -11.91
N LEU A 97 3.78 8.81 -11.16
CA LEU A 97 4.08 8.37 -9.79
C LEU A 97 4.52 6.92 -9.81
N ASP A 98 5.75 6.68 -9.34
CA ASP A 98 6.44 5.39 -9.31
C ASP A 98 6.61 4.74 -10.70
N THR A 99 7.62 3.90 -10.83
CA THR A 99 7.98 3.20 -12.09
C THR A 99 8.04 1.68 -11.94
N GLY A 100 7.80 1.17 -10.74
CA GLY A 100 8.05 -0.22 -10.45
C GLY A 100 9.55 -0.56 -10.51
N PHE A 101 9.83 -1.75 -11.02
CA PHE A 101 11.15 -2.25 -11.37
C PHE A 101 11.60 -1.79 -12.77
N ASP A 102 12.86 -2.04 -13.13
CA ASP A 102 13.36 -1.78 -14.50
C ASP A 102 12.56 -2.56 -15.56
N ASP A 103 12.24 -3.83 -15.28
CA ASP A 103 11.49 -4.71 -16.18
C ASP A 103 9.98 -4.41 -16.24
N THR A 104 9.45 -3.55 -15.37
CA THR A 104 8.07 -3.04 -15.48
C THR A 104 7.95 -1.77 -16.32
N VAL A 105 9.07 -1.10 -16.66
CA VAL A 105 9.04 0.09 -17.53
C VAL A 105 8.41 -0.19 -18.90
N PRO A 106 8.66 -1.34 -19.58
CA PRO A 106 7.95 -1.70 -20.80
C PRO A 106 6.43 -1.81 -20.62
N ILE A 107 5.96 -2.31 -19.47
CA ILE A 107 4.53 -2.42 -19.13
C ILE A 107 3.92 -1.02 -19.03
N ILE A 108 4.58 -0.11 -18.29
CA ILE A 108 4.13 1.27 -18.15
C ILE A 108 4.08 1.97 -19.51
N ARG A 109 5.14 1.83 -20.32
CA ARG A 109 5.21 2.46 -21.65
C ARG A 109 4.07 1.99 -22.56
N GLU A 110 3.82 0.69 -22.58
CA GLU A 110 2.74 0.11 -23.36
C GLU A 110 1.39 0.61 -22.83
N GLY A 111 1.20 0.63 -21.51
CA GLY A 111 -0.01 1.14 -20.87
C GLY A 111 -0.32 2.60 -21.21
N VAL A 112 0.69 3.47 -21.14
CA VAL A 112 0.58 4.89 -21.54
C VAL A 112 0.15 5.01 -23.01
N THR A 113 0.74 4.19 -23.89
CA THR A 113 0.43 4.19 -25.34
C THR A 113 -0.98 3.69 -25.62
N GLN A 114 -1.42 2.61 -24.96
CA GLN A 114 -2.76 2.05 -25.10
C GLN A 114 -3.85 3.02 -24.63
N LEU A 115 -3.57 3.85 -23.64
CA LEU A 115 -4.45 4.91 -23.17
C LEU A 115 -4.46 6.15 -24.10
N GLY A 116 -3.69 6.13 -25.19
CA GLY A 116 -3.63 7.20 -26.18
C GLY A 116 -2.69 8.36 -25.83
N PHE A 117 -1.85 8.20 -24.80
CA PHE A 117 -0.85 9.19 -24.40
C PHE A 117 0.51 8.90 -25.02
N LYS A 118 1.37 9.91 -25.08
CA LYS A 118 2.76 9.75 -25.52
C LYS A 118 3.66 9.66 -24.31
N LEU A 119 4.58 8.71 -24.32
CA LEU A 119 5.56 8.57 -23.25
C LEU A 119 6.39 9.86 -23.04
N THR A 120 6.78 10.52 -24.13
CA THR A 120 7.58 11.78 -24.09
C THR A 120 6.81 12.98 -23.55
N ASP A 121 5.50 12.85 -23.29
CA ASP A 121 4.72 13.89 -22.64
C ASP A 121 4.80 13.80 -21.11
N ILE A 122 5.39 12.73 -20.55
CA ILE A 122 5.76 12.68 -19.13
C ILE A 122 6.90 13.68 -18.88
N LYS A 123 6.65 14.68 -18.02
CA LYS A 123 7.60 15.78 -17.71
C LYS A 123 8.19 15.67 -16.31
N ILE A 124 7.46 15.03 -15.40
CA ILE A 124 7.85 14.87 -14.00
C ILE A 124 7.63 13.41 -13.60
N ILE A 125 8.61 12.83 -12.94
CA ILE A 125 8.49 11.55 -12.25
C ILE A 125 8.65 11.82 -10.76
N ILE A 126 7.66 11.43 -9.97
CA ILE A 126 7.67 11.50 -8.51
C ILE A 126 7.72 10.08 -7.94
N SER A 127 8.27 9.95 -6.73
CA SER A 127 8.32 8.68 -6.00
C SER A 127 7.44 8.72 -4.75
N SER A 128 6.82 7.59 -4.44
CA SER A 128 6.23 7.33 -3.12
C SER A 128 7.33 7.07 -2.09
N HIS A 129 8.32 6.23 -2.41
CA HIS A 129 9.52 5.98 -1.60
C HIS A 129 10.59 5.23 -2.41
N ALA A 130 11.86 5.31 -1.99
CA ALA A 130 13.00 4.86 -2.79
C ALA A 130 13.40 3.37 -2.64
N HIS A 131 12.43 2.45 -2.64
CA HIS A 131 12.71 1.01 -2.78
C HIS A 131 12.63 0.55 -4.25
N ILE A 132 13.37 -0.52 -4.56
CA ILE A 132 13.55 -1.06 -5.93
C ILE A 132 12.24 -1.30 -6.68
N ASP A 133 11.20 -1.71 -5.98
CA ASP A 133 9.90 -2.06 -6.51
C ASP A 133 9.02 -0.85 -6.83
N HIS A 134 9.52 0.36 -6.58
CA HIS A 134 8.85 1.63 -6.92
C HIS A 134 9.74 2.54 -7.77
N VAL A 135 11.04 2.57 -7.50
CA VAL A 135 11.99 3.47 -8.19
C VAL A 135 13.00 2.75 -9.07
N GLY A 136 12.94 1.41 -9.16
CA GLY A 136 13.88 0.63 -9.95
C GLY A 136 13.87 0.99 -11.43
N GLY A 137 12.72 1.42 -11.95
CA GLY A 137 12.57 1.91 -13.32
C GLY A 137 12.84 3.41 -13.53
N HIS A 138 13.16 4.20 -12.50
CA HIS A 138 13.27 5.66 -12.63
C HIS A 138 14.35 6.09 -13.64
N ALA A 139 15.55 5.51 -13.56
CA ALA A 139 16.65 5.86 -14.46
C ALA A 139 16.30 5.58 -15.94
N LEU A 140 15.70 4.41 -16.21
CA LEU A 140 15.27 4.05 -17.56
C LEU A 140 14.12 4.95 -18.03
N MET A 141 13.12 5.20 -17.19
CA MET A 141 11.99 6.06 -17.55
C MET A 141 12.44 7.51 -17.81
N GLN A 142 13.34 8.06 -16.99
CA GLN A 142 13.95 9.37 -17.22
C GLN A 142 14.65 9.41 -18.59
N LYS A 143 15.48 8.39 -18.90
CA LYS A 143 16.17 8.31 -20.19
C LYS A 143 15.20 8.27 -21.38
N LEU A 144 14.07 7.58 -21.25
CA LEU A 144 13.09 7.44 -22.32
C LEU A 144 12.23 8.70 -22.55
N THR A 145 12.08 9.54 -21.51
CA THR A 145 11.12 10.66 -21.50
C THR A 145 11.78 12.03 -21.50
N GLY A 146 12.98 12.14 -20.93
CA GLY A 146 13.58 13.41 -20.55
C GLY A 146 12.89 14.06 -19.33
N ALA A 147 12.05 13.33 -18.60
CA ALA A 147 11.36 13.84 -17.42
C ALA A 147 12.34 14.13 -16.28
N ARG A 148 11.95 15.08 -15.42
CA ARG A 148 12.72 15.40 -14.20
C ARG A 148 12.26 14.52 -13.03
N ILE A 149 13.21 14.03 -12.24
CA ILE A 149 12.96 13.26 -11.01
C ILE A 149 12.77 14.19 -9.82
N TYR A 150 11.63 14.04 -9.16
CA TYR A 150 11.23 14.83 -7.99
C TYR A 150 11.08 13.87 -6.81
N ALA A 151 11.89 14.06 -5.76
CA ALA A 151 11.86 13.23 -4.57
C ALA A 151 12.30 14.03 -3.34
N SER A 152 11.97 13.56 -2.14
CA SER A 152 12.36 14.27 -0.93
C SER A 152 13.86 14.14 -0.65
N ALA A 153 14.38 15.03 0.21
CA ALA A 153 15.78 15.00 0.61
C ALA A 153 16.18 13.66 1.28
N GLY A 154 15.24 13.05 2.02
CA GLY A 154 15.48 11.79 2.74
C GLY A 154 15.75 10.60 1.82
N ASP A 155 15.18 10.62 0.61
CA ASP A 155 15.32 9.53 -0.38
C ASP A 155 16.27 9.88 -1.53
N ALA A 156 16.65 11.15 -1.69
CA ALA A 156 17.57 11.58 -2.74
C ALA A 156 18.92 10.84 -2.70
N ARG A 157 19.47 10.61 -1.50
CA ARG A 157 20.70 9.83 -1.35
C ARG A 157 20.51 8.36 -1.74
N LEU A 158 19.38 7.77 -1.35
CA LEU A 158 19.09 6.37 -1.64
C LEU A 158 18.94 6.15 -3.15
N LEU A 159 18.23 7.04 -3.83
CA LEU A 159 18.10 7.10 -5.30
C LEU A 159 19.46 7.21 -6.00
N ALA A 160 20.31 8.14 -5.55
CA ALA A 160 21.64 8.34 -6.13
C ALA A 160 22.58 7.14 -5.89
N SER A 161 22.39 6.41 -4.79
CA SER A 161 23.15 5.20 -4.46
C SER A 161 22.65 3.93 -5.16
N GLY A 162 21.49 3.99 -5.83
CA GLY A 162 20.86 2.81 -6.43
C GLY A 162 20.42 1.76 -5.41
N GLY A 163 19.93 2.18 -4.24
CA GLY A 163 19.50 1.26 -3.16
C GLY A 163 20.62 0.74 -2.25
N THR A 164 21.88 1.07 -2.52
CA THR A 164 23.02 0.53 -1.74
C THR A 164 23.12 1.10 -0.33
N ASP A 165 22.69 2.35 -0.12
CA ASP A 165 22.70 3.03 1.19
C ASP A 165 21.47 2.70 2.07
N ASP A 166 20.62 1.75 1.65
CA ASP A 166 19.39 1.43 2.37
C ASP A 166 19.66 0.80 3.76
N PHE A 167 18.76 1.06 4.70
CA PHE A 167 18.74 0.38 6.00
C PHE A 167 17.89 -0.90 5.99
N ILE A 168 17.11 -1.17 4.93
CA ILE A 168 16.29 -2.37 4.81
C ILE A 168 17.17 -3.63 4.99
N PRO A 169 16.79 -4.57 5.87
CA PRO A 169 17.60 -5.73 6.18
C PRO A 169 17.34 -6.89 5.20
N PHE A 170 17.31 -6.58 3.91
CA PHE A 170 17.17 -7.58 2.85
C PHE A 170 18.55 -7.87 2.24
N PRO A 171 18.73 -9.02 1.56
CA PRO A 171 19.96 -9.30 0.83
C PRO A 171 20.25 -8.21 -0.21
N ARG A 172 21.48 -7.69 -0.24
CA ARG A 172 21.80 -6.46 -1.00
C ARG A 172 21.57 -6.62 -2.50
N GLU A 173 21.87 -7.79 -3.03
CA GLU A 173 21.71 -8.14 -4.44
C GLU A 173 20.25 -8.13 -4.92
N THR A 174 19.26 -8.13 -4.02
CA THR A 174 17.85 -8.08 -4.40
C THR A 174 17.28 -6.67 -4.43
N ILE A 175 17.89 -5.72 -3.72
CA ILE A 175 17.32 -4.38 -3.48
C ILE A 175 18.00 -3.26 -4.28
N VAL A 176 19.06 -3.58 -5.02
CA VAL A 176 19.80 -2.59 -5.83
C VAL A 176 19.14 -2.33 -7.18
N TYR A 177 19.23 -1.09 -7.63
CA TYR A 177 18.68 -0.62 -8.89
C TYR A 177 19.61 0.37 -9.59
N ALA A 178 19.29 0.71 -10.84
CA ALA A 178 20.02 1.72 -11.58
C ALA A 178 19.93 3.07 -10.85
N PRO A 179 21.05 3.69 -10.45
CA PRO A 179 21.03 4.94 -9.71
C PRO A 179 20.46 6.07 -10.56
N VAL A 180 19.78 7.00 -9.91
CA VAL A 180 19.19 8.17 -10.57
C VAL A 180 19.40 9.42 -9.72
N THR A 181 19.67 10.54 -10.38
CA THR A 181 19.83 11.83 -9.69
C THR A 181 18.48 12.50 -9.55
N VAL A 182 18.22 13.06 -8.37
CA VAL A 182 17.04 13.90 -8.13
C VAL A 182 17.29 15.28 -8.72
N ASP A 183 16.45 15.68 -9.66
CA ASP A 183 16.52 17.00 -10.31
C ASP A 183 15.88 18.10 -9.44
N HIS A 184 14.91 17.72 -8.61
CA HIS A 184 14.23 18.63 -7.70
C HIS A 184 13.94 17.96 -6.35
N VAL A 185 14.52 18.51 -5.29
CA VAL A 185 14.33 18.02 -3.93
C VAL A 185 13.10 18.67 -3.31
N VAL A 186 12.04 17.90 -3.08
CA VAL A 186 10.79 18.43 -2.52
C VAL A 186 10.82 18.50 -0.99
N ALA A 187 10.26 19.58 -0.46
CA ALA A 187 10.04 19.80 0.97
C ALA A 187 8.64 19.35 1.42
N ASP A 188 8.46 19.20 2.75
CA ASP A 188 7.14 18.94 3.32
C ASP A 188 6.17 20.09 3.06
N GLY A 189 4.96 19.77 2.62
CA GLY A 189 3.94 20.74 2.23
C GLY A 189 4.19 21.42 0.88
N GLU A 190 5.26 21.07 0.16
CA GLU A 190 5.56 21.70 -1.13
C GLU A 190 4.54 21.34 -2.21
N HIS A 191 4.18 22.33 -3.02
CA HIS A 191 3.31 22.16 -4.18
C HIS A 191 4.12 21.90 -5.45
N VAL A 192 3.84 20.77 -6.10
CA VAL A 192 4.35 20.42 -7.43
C VAL A 192 3.22 20.59 -8.44
N THR A 193 3.35 21.61 -9.29
CA THR A 193 2.34 21.97 -10.28
C THR A 193 2.83 21.67 -11.70
N LEU A 194 1.99 21.00 -12.49
CA LEU A 194 2.12 20.88 -13.94
C LEU A 194 0.76 21.22 -14.54
N GLY A 195 0.72 22.25 -15.39
CA GLY A 195 -0.54 22.67 -15.98
C GLY A 195 -1.59 23.08 -14.94
N ASN A 196 -2.78 22.51 -15.07
CA ASN A 196 -3.89 22.70 -14.15
C ASN A 196 -3.89 21.75 -12.93
N VAL A 197 -2.88 20.90 -12.78
CA VAL A 197 -2.79 19.93 -11.67
C VAL A 197 -1.73 20.38 -10.68
N THR A 198 -2.08 20.32 -9.40
CA THR A 198 -1.14 20.54 -8.29
C THR A 198 -1.21 19.37 -7.32
N LEU A 199 -0.05 18.75 -7.09
CA LEU A 199 0.13 17.79 -6.00
C LEU A 199 0.83 18.49 -4.83
N THR A 200 0.51 18.08 -3.61
CA THR A 200 1.21 18.50 -2.39
C THR A 200 2.00 17.32 -1.85
N ALA A 201 3.29 17.52 -1.60
CA ALA A 201 4.16 16.56 -0.95
C ALA A 201 3.92 16.56 0.56
N HIS A 202 3.73 15.39 1.15
CA HIS A 202 3.67 15.19 2.60
C HIS A 202 4.75 14.19 2.97
N LEU A 203 5.78 14.65 3.67
CA LEU A 203 6.84 13.75 4.11
C LEU A 203 6.25 12.80 5.15
N THR A 204 6.31 11.51 4.89
CA THR A 204 5.78 10.44 5.75
C THR A 204 6.86 9.40 5.99
N PRO A 205 7.98 9.79 6.63
CA PRO A 205 9.13 8.91 6.81
C PRO A 205 8.85 7.75 7.77
N GLY A 206 9.68 6.73 7.69
CA GLY A 206 9.64 5.53 8.53
C GLY A 206 9.94 4.29 7.70
N HIS A 207 9.15 4.05 6.65
CA HIS A 207 9.38 2.95 5.71
C HIS A 207 10.67 3.15 4.88
N THR A 208 10.85 4.36 4.36
CA THR A 208 12.16 4.92 3.98
C THR A 208 12.35 6.24 4.73
N ARG A 209 13.53 6.86 4.63
CA ARG A 209 13.77 8.19 5.26
C ARG A 209 13.06 9.32 4.54
N GLY A 210 12.82 9.16 3.25
CA GLY A 210 12.20 10.15 2.39
C GLY A 210 10.83 9.76 1.86
N ALA A 211 10.20 8.73 2.41
CA ALA A 211 8.86 8.30 2.02
C ALA A 211 7.91 9.51 1.99
N THR A 212 7.25 9.72 0.86
CA THR A 212 6.45 10.91 0.56
C THR A 212 5.06 10.49 0.10
N THR A 213 4.05 10.81 0.90
CA THR A 213 2.65 10.71 0.52
C THR A 213 2.27 11.95 -0.28
N TRP A 214 1.55 11.79 -1.40
CA TRP A 214 1.13 12.91 -2.23
C TRP A 214 -0.36 13.13 -2.14
N THR A 215 -0.82 14.38 -2.18
CA THR A 215 -2.25 14.68 -2.26
C THR A 215 -2.58 15.62 -3.39
N MET A 216 -3.73 15.44 -4.02
CA MET A 216 -4.31 16.40 -4.96
C MET A 216 -5.81 16.52 -4.76
N ASP A 217 -6.40 17.55 -5.33
CA ASP A 217 -7.85 17.68 -5.45
C ASP A 217 -8.28 17.43 -6.89
N ALA A 218 -9.41 16.73 -7.08
CA ALA A 218 -10.03 16.59 -8.38
C ALA A 218 -11.56 16.51 -8.26
N VAL A 219 -12.26 16.90 -9.32
CA VAL A 219 -13.71 16.70 -9.39
C VAL A 219 -13.99 15.26 -9.81
N VAL A 220 -14.68 14.51 -8.95
CA VAL A 220 -15.10 13.13 -9.19
C VAL A 220 -16.58 13.03 -8.84
N ASP A 221 -17.38 12.50 -9.77
CA ASP A 221 -18.83 12.42 -9.67
C ASP A 221 -19.49 13.77 -9.31
N GLY A 222 -18.99 14.86 -9.90
CA GLY A 222 -19.53 16.21 -9.73
C GLY A 222 -19.15 16.91 -8.41
N ALA A 223 -18.35 16.29 -7.54
CA ALA A 223 -17.89 16.88 -6.29
C ALA A 223 -16.37 16.98 -6.23
N LEU A 224 -15.85 18.04 -5.60
CA LEU A 224 -14.43 18.16 -5.29
C LEU A 224 -14.04 17.10 -4.26
N ARG A 225 -13.05 16.26 -4.58
CA ARG A 225 -12.55 15.18 -3.72
C ARG A 225 -11.07 15.36 -3.43
N ARG A 226 -10.68 15.08 -2.19
CA ARG A 226 -9.29 14.98 -1.76
C ARG A 226 -8.78 13.56 -2.03
N ILE A 227 -7.74 13.47 -2.86
CA ILE A 227 -7.12 12.22 -3.29
C ILE A 227 -5.77 12.10 -2.59
N VAL A 228 -5.52 10.95 -1.98
CA VAL A 228 -4.25 10.60 -1.33
C VAL A 228 -3.56 9.49 -2.11
N PHE A 229 -2.34 9.75 -2.58
CA PHE A 229 -1.41 8.72 -3.04
C PHE A 229 -0.49 8.39 -1.88
N PHE A 230 -0.90 7.38 -1.10
CA PHE A 230 -0.17 6.91 0.05
C PHE A 230 1.23 6.43 -0.34
N SER A 231 2.21 6.70 0.52
CA SER A 231 3.52 6.04 0.45
C SER A 231 3.48 4.69 1.16
N SER A 232 4.15 4.54 2.30
CA SER A 232 4.17 3.26 3.02
C SER A 232 4.38 3.49 4.51
N THR A 233 3.77 2.61 5.30
CA THR A 233 3.99 2.47 6.74
C THR A 233 4.35 1.03 7.10
N THR A 234 4.68 0.21 6.10
CA THR A 234 5.05 -1.19 6.33
C THR A 234 6.39 -1.22 7.06
N ILE A 235 6.48 -2.00 8.13
CA ILE A 235 7.78 -2.32 8.75
C ILE A 235 8.32 -3.57 8.06
N ASN A 236 9.40 -3.42 7.29
CA ASN A 236 9.96 -4.52 6.52
C ASN A 236 10.47 -5.63 7.43
N ALA A 237 10.26 -6.89 7.03
CA ALA A 237 10.70 -8.07 7.80
C ALA A 237 12.20 -7.97 8.15
N GLY A 238 12.53 -8.20 9.42
CA GLY A 238 13.89 -8.04 9.95
C GLY A 238 14.22 -6.65 10.49
N THR A 239 13.40 -5.63 10.21
CA THR A 239 13.65 -4.26 10.68
C THR A 239 13.36 -4.18 12.17
N ARG A 240 14.35 -3.76 12.96
CA ARG A 240 14.17 -3.41 14.36
C ARG A 240 13.73 -1.96 14.49
N LEU A 241 12.76 -1.70 15.37
CA LEU A 241 12.35 -0.34 15.73
C LEU A 241 13.23 0.22 16.85
N LEU A 242 13.51 -0.57 17.88
CA LEU A 242 14.35 -0.19 19.01
C LEU A 242 15.83 -0.37 18.68
N HIS A 243 16.62 0.63 19.11
CA HIS A 243 18.08 0.65 18.98
C HIS A 243 18.58 0.33 17.56
N ASN A 244 17.84 0.74 16.53
CA ASN A 244 18.26 0.55 15.15
C ASN A 244 19.47 1.45 14.86
N PRO A 245 20.68 0.89 14.68
CA PRO A 245 21.89 1.70 14.52
C PRO A 245 21.94 2.40 13.16
N LEU A 246 21.26 1.81 12.16
CA LEU A 246 21.18 2.40 10.84
C LEU A 246 20.16 3.52 10.84
N TYR A 247 19.05 3.40 11.58
CA TYR A 247 17.98 4.39 11.62
C TYR A 247 17.52 4.72 13.05
N PRO A 248 18.30 5.50 13.83
CA PRO A 248 18.00 5.77 15.23
C PRO A 248 16.64 6.44 15.48
N GLU A 249 16.16 7.22 14.51
CA GLU A 249 14.95 8.04 14.64
C GLU A 249 13.66 7.34 14.16
N ILE A 250 13.76 6.09 13.72
CA ILE A 250 12.66 5.35 13.07
C ILE A 250 11.36 5.37 13.88
N VAL A 251 11.42 5.21 15.21
CA VAL A 251 10.24 5.22 16.08
C VAL A 251 9.55 6.59 16.06
N ARG A 252 10.31 7.67 16.27
CA ARG A 252 9.79 9.05 16.28
C ARG A 252 9.18 9.41 14.92
N GLU A 253 9.84 8.99 13.85
CA GLU A 253 9.41 9.28 12.49
C GLU A 253 8.15 8.50 12.10
N PHE A 254 8.03 7.23 12.48
CA PHE A 254 6.76 6.49 12.36
C PHE A 254 5.63 7.13 13.18
N GLU A 255 5.87 7.57 14.42
CA GLU A 255 4.85 8.23 15.23
C GLU A 255 4.37 9.55 14.61
N THR A 256 5.30 10.32 14.05
CA THR A 256 5.02 11.56 13.32
C THR A 256 4.19 11.26 12.06
N THR A 257 4.61 10.27 11.28
CA THR A 257 3.90 9.81 10.08
C THR A 257 2.49 9.38 10.42
N LEU A 258 2.28 8.50 11.40
CA LEU A 258 0.95 8.02 11.79
C LEU A 258 0.04 9.17 12.23
N THR A 259 0.60 10.16 12.94
CA THR A 259 -0.15 11.36 13.34
C THR A 259 -0.58 12.18 12.12
N ARG A 260 0.34 12.41 11.18
CA ARG A 260 0.07 13.13 9.93
C ARG A 260 -0.98 12.41 9.09
N LEU A 261 -0.84 11.11 8.86
CA LEU A 261 -1.77 10.31 8.07
C LEU A 261 -3.19 10.32 8.64
N LYS A 262 -3.34 10.27 9.97
CA LYS A 262 -4.66 10.39 10.64
C LYS A 262 -5.31 11.76 10.46
N ALA A 263 -4.51 12.81 10.29
CA ALA A 263 -4.99 14.18 10.12
C ALA A 263 -5.29 14.55 8.66
N LEU A 264 -4.83 13.77 7.68
CA LEU A 264 -5.09 14.03 6.27
C LEU A 264 -6.58 13.79 5.94
N PRO A 265 -7.30 14.79 5.42
CA PRO A 265 -8.61 14.53 4.81
C PRO A 265 -8.40 13.64 3.58
N CYS A 266 -9.31 12.69 3.37
CA CYS A 266 -9.20 11.73 2.28
C CYS A 266 -10.58 11.21 1.90
N ASP A 267 -10.97 11.43 0.66
CA ASP A 267 -12.17 10.84 0.05
C ASP A 267 -11.81 9.60 -0.78
N ILE A 268 -10.64 9.61 -1.40
CA ILE A 268 -10.12 8.59 -2.30
C ILE A 268 -8.66 8.36 -1.94
N PHE A 269 -8.23 7.10 -1.85
CA PHE A 269 -6.82 6.78 -1.68
C PHE A 269 -6.33 5.71 -2.66
N PHE A 270 -5.09 5.88 -3.07
CA PHE A 270 -4.26 4.92 -3.77
C PHE A 270 -3.04 4.59 -2.91
N ALA A 271 -2.38 3.48 -3.21
CA ALA A 271 -1.22 3.01 -2.46
C ALA A 271 -0.20 2.39 -3.43
N PRO A 272 1.07 2.21 -3.01
CA PRO A 272 2.12 1.70 -3.88
C PRO A 272 1.93 0.22 -4.25
N HIS A 273 1.10 -0.52 -3.51
CA HIS A 273 0.70 -1.88 -3.87
C HIS A 273 -0.82 -2.01 -4.01
N GLY A 274 -1.26 -2.63 -5.10
CA GLY A 274 -2.68 -2.86 -5.43
C GLY A 274 -3.52 -3.46 -4.31
N GLY A 275 -2.94 -4.40 -3.55
CA GLY A 275 -3.61 -5.06 -2.43
C GLY A 275 -3.93 -4.14 -1.25
N GLN A 276 -3.21 -3.03 -1.08
CA GLN A 276 -3.41 -2.11 0.06
C GLN A 276 -4.68 -1.26 -0.09
N PHE A 277 -5.14 -1.03 -1.32
CA PHE A 277 -6.35 -0.23 -1.60
C PHE A 277 -7.47 -1.04 -2.27
N GLY A 278 -7.36 -2.36 -2.33
CA GLY A 278 -8.38 -3.24 -2.91
C GLY A 278 -8.52 -3.07 -4.43
N MET A 279 -7.41 -2.81 -5.13
CA MET A 279 -7.37 -2.43 -6.54
C MET A 279 -8.21 -3.34 -7.44
N ALA A 280 -8.01 -4.66 -7.36
CA ALA A 280 -8.66 -5.61 -8.26
C ALA A 280 -10.19 -5.58 -8.11
N GLU A 281 -10.69 -5.52 -6.87
CA GLU A 281 -12.13 -5.44 -6.60
C GLU A 281 -12.72 -4.10 -7.07
N LYS A 282 -12.03 -2.99 -6.80
CA LYS A 282 -12.47 -1.65 -7.24
C LYS A 282 -12.45 -1.50 -8.75
N ILE A 283 -11.45 -2.04 -9.45
CA ILE A 283 -11.42 -2.08 -10.92
C ILE A 283 -12.59 -2.92 -11.44
N ALA A 284 -12.86 -4.10 -10.88
CA ALA A 284 -13.98 -4.93 -11.33
C ALA A 284 -15.34 -4.23 -11.14
N ARG A 285 -15.49 -3.43 -10.09
CA ARG A 285 -16.67 -2.57 -9.87
C ARG A 285 -16.72 -1.41 -10.87
N LEU A 286 -15.58 -0.78 -11.15
CA LEU A 286 -15.46 0.32 -12.12
C LEU A 286 -15.81 -0.17 -13.53
N ASP A 287 -15.34 -1.35 -13.92
CA ASP A 287 -15.63 -1.98 -15.22
C ASP A 287 -17.12 -2.34 -15.41
N ARG A 288 -17.92 -2.28 -14.35
CA ARG A 288 -19.39 -2.41 -14.38
C ARG A 288 -20.10 -1.06 -14.31
N ASP A 289 -19.36 0.03 -14.53
CA ASP A 289 -19.84 1.41 -14.47
C ASP A 289 -20.54 1.74 -13.12
N GLU A 290 -20.03 1.17 -12.02
CA GLU A 290 -20.62 1.39 -10.69
C GLU A 290 -20.54 2.87 -10.28
N THR A 291 -21.66 3.41 -9.82
CA THR A 291 -21.79 4.79 -9.33
C THR A 291 -22.33 4.79 -7.89
N PRO A 292 -21.73 5.58 -6.96
CA PRO A 292 -20.57 6.44 -7.16
C PRO A 292 -19.28 5.64 -7.47
N ASN A 293 -18.27 6.31 -8.02
CA ASN A 293 -17.00 5.69 -8.42
C ASN A 293 -16.43 4.86 -7.25
N PRO A 294 -16.10 3.57 -7.46
CA PRO A 294 -15.74 2.64 -6.38
C PRO A 294 -14.41 2.97 -5.67
N PHE A 295 -13.63 3.91 -6.19
CA PHE A 295 -12.43 4.42 -5.53
C PHE A 295 -12.72 5.48 -4.46
N ILE A 296 -13.95 6.02 -4.40
CA ILE A 296 -14.42 6.83 -3.27
C ILE A 296 -14.55 5.90 -2.06
N ASP A 297 -13.58 5.97 -1.16
CA ASP A 297 -13.40 5.02 -0.06
C ASP A 297 -12.70 5.65 1.16
N PRO A 298 -13.35 6.63 1.83
CA PRO A 298 -12.80 7.24 3.04
C PRO A 298 -12.66 6.22 4.19
N ASP A 299 -13.47 5.17 4.19
CA ASP A 299 -13.46 4.13 5.22
C ASP A 299 -12.25 3.22 5.06
N GLY A 300 -11.92 2.83 3.83
CA GLY A 300 -10.69 2.11 3.50
C GLY A 300 -9.45 2.88 3.91
N TRP A 301 -9.42 4.20 3.71
CA TRP A 301 -8.32 5.04 4.21
C TRP A 301 -8.18 4.97 5.72
N ARG A 302 -9.26 5.22 6.47
CA ARG A 302 -9.27 5.15 7.94
C ARG A 302 -8.83 3.77 8.44
N ASN A 303 -9.28 2.71 7.77
CA ASN A 303 -8.91 1.32 8.09
C ASN A 303 -7.44 1.03 7.82
N LEU A 304 -6.88 1.53 6.71
CA LEU A 304 -5.46 1.40 6.38
C LEU A 304 -4.60 2.07 7.45
N VAL A 305 -4.90 3.32 7.79
CA VAL A 305 -4.13 4.08 8.79
C VAL A 305 -4.24 3.47 10.18
N THR A 306 -5.44 3.02 10.57
CA THR A 306 -5.66 2.33 11.85
C THR A 306 -4.89 1.02 11.93
N ARG A 307 -4.82 0.26 10.84
CA ARG A 307 -4.05 -0.98 10.77
C ARG A 307 -2.55 -0.70 10.86
N ALA A 308 -2.07 0.31 10.14
CA ALA A 308 -0.69 0.75 10.21
C ALA A 308 -0.27 1.12 11.64
N GLU A 309 -1.08 1.91 12.35
CA GLU A 309 -0.80 2.28 13.73
C GLU A 309 -0.76 1.05 14.63
N ARG A 310 -1.74 0.15 14.51
CA ARG A 310 -1.77 -1.10 15.28
C ARG A 310 -0.49 -1.93 15.06
N THR A 311 -0.13 -2.20 13.81
CA THR A 311 1.07 -2.97 13.47
C THR A 311 2.33 -2.35 14.06
N PHE A 312 2.49 -1.03 13.96
CA PHE A 312 3.62 -0.33 14.56
C PHE A 312 3.65 -0.45 16.09
N ARG A 313 2.51 -0.22 16.75
CA ARG A 313 2.40 -0.30 18.22
C ARG A 313 2.66 -1.71 18.74
N ASP A 314 2.13 -2.72 18.05
CA ASP A 314 2.30 -4.13 18.41
C ASP A 314 3.77 -4.56 18.31
N GLN A 315 4.45 -4.22 17.20
CA GLN A 315 5.88 -4.52 17.07
C GLN A 315 6.72 -3.79 18.12
N LEU A 316 6.49 -2.49 18.33
CA LEU A 316 7.21 -1.71 19.33
C LEU A 316 7.02 -2.27 20.74
N ALA A 317 5.80 -2.69 21.09
CA ALA A 317 5.51 -3.33 22.38
C ALA A 317 6.23 -4.68 22.54
N ALA A 318 6.25 -5.48 21.48
CA ALA A 318 6.95 -6.77 21.46
C ALA A 318 8.47 -6.61 21.65
N GLU A 319 9.10 -5.66 20.97
CA GLU A 319 10.53 -5.37 21.12
C GLU A 319 10.87 -4.90 22.56
N ARG A 320 10.05 -4.01 23.14
CA ARG A 320 10.21 -3.57 24.54
C ARG A 320 10.05 -4.73 25.54
N ALA A 321 9.15 -5.67 25.26
CA ALA A 321 8.95 -6.84 26.11
C ALA A 321 10.15 -7.80 26.04
N ALA A 322 10.73 -7.98 24.86
CA ALA A 322 11.93 -8.80 24.67
C ALA A 322 13.12 -8.22 25.46
N GLU A 323 13.35 -6.90 25.44
CA GLU A 323 14.42 -6.26 26.23
C GLU A 323 14.26 -6.49 27.74
N ARG A 324 13.04 -6.34 28.27
CA ARG A 324 12.78 -6.61 29.71
C ARG A 324 13.07 -8.06 30.09
N ASN A 325 12.77 -9.00 29.21
CA ASN A 325 13.00 -10.43 29.44
C ASN A 325 14.47 -10.85 29.25
N SER A 326 15.30 -9.96 28.70
CA SER A 326 16.73 -10.18 28.42
C SER A 326 17.66 -9.53 29.47
N GLY A 327 17.12 -9.04 30.59
CA GLY A 327 17.87 -8.38 31.67
C GLY A 327 18.89 -9.28 32.40
N PRO A 328 19.85 -8.69 33.14
CA PRO A 328 21.23 -9.18 33.29
C PRO A 328 21.47 -10.42 34.19
N ASP A 329 20.42 -11.11 34.67
CA ASP A 329 20.52 -12.22 35.62
C ASP A 329 20.07 -13.58 35.04
N ARG A 330 20.53 -13.93 33.84
CA ARG A 330 20.50 -15.32 33.32
C ARG A 330 21.83 -15.73 32.72
#